data_AF-A0A521YCF7-F1
#
_entry.id   AF-A0A521YCF7-F1
#
_cell.length_a   1.000
_cell.length_b   1.000
_cell.length_c   1.000
_cell.angle_alpha   90.00
_cell.angle_beta   90.00
_cell.angle_gamma   90.00
#
_symmetry.space_group_name_H-M   'P 1'
#
loop_
_entity.id
_entity.type
_entity.pdbx_description
1 polymer ?
#
loop_
_entity_poly.entity_id
_entity_poly.type
_entity_poly.pdbx_seq_one_letter_code
_entity_poly.pdbx_strand_id
1 'polypeptide(L)'
;RELACAPILSAEGKQYIGAMQAGINCALANRQIITHLTREALISVLPTMEVETLYDVSHNTCKKEQHEVDNQPRELYIHRKGATRAFPPGHPALPECYQAVGQPVFIGGSMGTGSYLLAGNPSAQNQAFASASHGAGRSMSRHQAFKRWRGRELIDELARKGIYIRTATLRGVAEEAPGAYKDVDLVAEATDLGGLARRVAFLRPLACVKG
;
A
#
# COMPACT_ATOMS: atom_id res chain seq x y z
N ARG A 1 20.83 -12.66 -14.10
CA ARG A 1 20.95 -12.91 -12.63
C ARG A 1 19.76 -12.35 -11.83
N GLU A 2 19.14 -11.23 -12.23
CA GLU A 2 18.06 -10.57 -11.45
C GLU A 2 16.64 -11.14 -11.69
N LEU A 3 16.47 -12.03 -12.68
CA LEU A 3 15.22 -12.76 -12.96
C LEU A 3 15.33 -14.25 -12.60
N ALA A 4 16.02 -14.56 -11.49
CA ALA A 4 16.10 -15.93 -11.00
C ALA A 4 14.70 -16.46 -10.63
N CYS A 5 14.34 -17.65 -11.12
CA CYS A 5 13.07 -18.31 -10.84
C CYS A 5 13.25 -19.82 -10.74
N ALA A 6 12.27 -20.49 -10.13
CA ALA A 6 12.20 -21.94 -10.02
C ALA A 6 10.76 -22.42 -10.30
N PRO A 7 10.56 -23.64 -10.80
CA PRO A 7 9.24 -24.23 -10.93
C PRO A 7 8.53 -24.26 -9.57
N ILE A 8 7.25 -23.86 -9.54
CA ILE A 8 6.55 -23.64 -8.28
C ILE A 8 6.37 -24.92 -7.43
N LEU A 9 6.37 -26.07 -8.10
CA LEU A 9 6.24 -27.38 -7.47
C LEU A 9 7.59 -28.05 -7.15
N SER A 10 8.72 -27.42 -7.50
CA SER A 10 10.05 -27.90 -7.11
C SER A 10 10.25 -27.80 -5.60
N ALA A 11 11.29 -28.46 -5.07
CA ALA A 11 11.63 -28.37 -3.66
C ALA A 11 11.91 -26.92 -3.24
N GLU A 12 12.69 -26.19 -4.04
CA GLU A 12 13.04 -24.79 -3.83
C GLU A 12 11.81 -23.88 -3.93
N GLY A 13 10.93 -24.10 -4.92
CA GLY A 13 9.70 -23.31 -5.08
C GLY A 13 8.77 -23.42 -3.87
N LYS A 14 8.56 -24.64 -3.36
CA LYS A 14 7.75 -24.90 -2.16
C LYS A 14 8.38 -24.29 -0.90
N GLN A 15 9.69 -24.45 -0.73
CA GLN A 15 10.42 -23.83 0.39
C GLN A 15 10.32 -22.31 0.36
N TYR A 16 10.51 -21.70 -0.81
CA TYR A 16 10.38 -20.26 -0.99
C TYR A 16 8.97 -19.76 -0.65
N ILE A 17 7.91 -20.43 -1.12
CA ILE A 17 6.53 -20.05 -0.79
C ILE A 17 6.29 -20.12 0.72
N GLY A 18 6.75 -21.19 1.38
CA GLY A 18 6.62 -21.32 2.84
C GLY A 18 7.34 -20.19 3.59
N ALA A 19 8.59 -19.90 3.20
CA ALA A 19 9.36 -18.81 3.79
C ALA A 19 8.73 -17.43 3.56
N MET A 20 8.22 -17.17 2.34
CA MET A 20 7.51 -15.94 2.01
C MET A 20 6.23 -15.79 2.84
N GLN A 21 5.44 -16.86 3.01
CA GLN A 21 4.24 -16.83 3.84
C GLN A 21 4.57 -16.54 5.31
N ALA A 22 5.64 -17.12 5.85
CA ALA A 22 6.12 -16.79 7.18
C ALA A 22 6.52 -15.30 7.30
N GLY A 23 7.20 -14.75 6.29
CA GLY A 23 7.52 -13.32 6.22
C GLY A 23 6.28 -12.43 6.19
N ILE A 24 5.23 -12.83 5.45
CA ILE A 24 3.94 -12.12 5.40
C ILE A 24 3.25 -12.15 6.78
N ASN A 25 3.25 -13.30 7.45
CA ASN A 25 2.65 -13.44 8.79
C ASN A 25 3.36 -12.54 9.81
N CYS A 26 4.69 -12.47 9.76
CA CYS A 26 5.47 -11.56 10.58
C CYS A 26 5.10 -10.08 10.29
N ALA A 27 4.95 -9.71 9.02
CA ALA A 27 4.55 -8.36 8.64
C ALA A 27 3.12 -8.00 9.11
N LEU A 28 2.18 -8.94 9.07
CA LEU A 28 0.82 -8.76 9.59
C LEU A 28 0.82 -8.61 11.11
N ALA A 29 1.55 -9.46 11.84
CA ALA A 29 1.70 -9.35 13.29
C ALA A 29 2.31 -8.00 13.69
N ASN A 30 3.34 -7.54 12.97
CA ASN A 30 3.93 -6.23 13.17
C ASN A 30 2.91 -5.09 13.00
N ARG A 31 2.10 -5.11 11.93
CA ARG A 31 1.06 -4.08 11.74
C ARG A 31 -0.06 -4.15 12.77
N GLN A 32 -0.38 -5.33 13.28
CA GLN A 32 -1.35 -5.48 14.36
C GLN A 32 -0.84 -4.86 15.67
N ILE A 33 0.45 -5.06 16.00
CA ILE A 33 1.10 -4.40 17.15
C ILE A 33 1.08 -2.88 16.98
N ILE A 34 1.48 -2.37 15.81
CA ILE A 34 1.44 -0.93 15.51
C ILE A 34 0.02 -0.38 15.63
N THR A 35 -0.99 -1.13 15.19
CA THR A 35 -2.40 -0.74 15.33
C THR A 35 -2.79 -0.59 16.80
N HIS A 36 -2.40 -1.53 17.66
CA HIS A 36 -2.65 -1.45 19.09
C HIS A 36 -1.97 -0.22 19.73
N LEU A 37 -0.67 -0.03 19.47
CA LEU A 37 0.08 1.13 19.99
C LEU A 37 -0.49 2.46 19.48
N THR A 38 -1.00 2.50 18.24
CA THR A 38 -1.67 3.68 17.68
C THR A 38 -2.95 4.00 18.44
N ARG A 39 -3.75 2.98 18.78
CA ARG A 39 -4.96 3.15 19.60
C ARG A 39 -4.61 3.70 20.98
N GLU A 40 -3.62 3.13 21.66
CA GLU A 40 -3.18 3.61 22.98
C GLU A 40 -2.73 5.08 22.93
N ALA A 41 -1.91 5.44 21.95
CA ALA A 41 -1.44 6.81 21.78
C ALA A 41 -2.60 7.79 21.53
N LEU A 42 -3.56 7.40 20.71
CA LEU A 42 -4.72 8.24 20.39
C LEU A 42 -5.69 8.38 21.59
N ILE A 43 -6.01 7.29 22.28
CA ILE A 43 -6.88 7.30 23.47
C ILE A 43 -6.26 8.12 24.60
N SER A 44 -4.92 8.14 24.72
CA SER A 44 -4.24 8.95 25.74
C SER A 44 -4.49 10.46 25.60
N VAL A 45 -4.82 10.91 24.39
CA VAL A 45 -5.09 12.32 24.08
C VAL A 45 -6.59 12.58 23.87
N LEU A 46 -7.33 11.60 23.32
CA LEU A 46 -8.76 11.66 23.02
C LEU A 46 -9.46 10.42 23.62
N PRO A 47 -9.79 10.43 24.93
CA PRO A 47 -10.24 9.24 25.65
C PRO A 47 -11.51 8.57 25.13
N THR A 48 -12.37 9.32 24.43
CA THR A 48 -13.64 8.82 23.88
C THR A 48 -13.54 8.40 22.43
N MET A 49 -12.34 8.40 21.84
CA MET A 49 -12.18 8.09 20.42
C MET A 49 -12.16 6.58 20.17
N GLU A 50 -13.02 6.14 19.26
CA GLU A 50 -13.03 4.78 18.75
C GLU A 50 -12.24 4.72 17.43
N VAL A 51 -11.30 3.77 17.33
CA VAL A 51 -10.43 3.62 16.17
C VAL A 51 -10.48 2.20 15.66
N GLU A 52 -11.22 2.01 14.57
CA GLU A 52 -11.36 0.72 13.90
C GLU A 52 -10.41 0.58 12.71
N THR A 53 -10.05 -0.67 12.41
CA THR A 53 -9.22 -0.97 11.25
C THR A 53 -10.13 -1.07 10.03
N LEU A 54 -10.01 -0.11 9.11
CA LEU A 54 -10.79 -0.13 7.86
C LEU A 54 -10.45 -1.36 7.00
N TYR A 55 -9.18 -1.54 6.64
CA TYR A 55 -8.71 -2.70 5.90
C TYR A 55 -7.17 -2.81 5.99
N ASP A 56 -6.62 -4.01 5.81
CA ASP A 56 -5.18 -4.26 5.71
C ASP A 56 -4.89 -5.00 4.39
N VAL A 57 -3.94 -4.47 3.61
CA VAL A 57 -3.50 -5.09 2.35
C VAL A 57 -1.98 -5.01 2.19
N SER A 58 -1.37 -6.15 1.87
CA SER A 58 0.04 -6.25 1.50
C SER A 58 0.24 -6.00 0.00
N HIS A 59 1.38 -5.43 -0.38
CA HIS A 59 1.69 -5.08 -1.78
C HIS A 59 2.98 -5.73 -2.35
N ASN A 60 3.64 -6.55 -1.55
CA ASN A 60 4.78 -7.40 -1.94
C ASN A 60 4.45 -8.83 -1.53
N THR A 61 3.82 -9.59 -2.42
CA THR A 61 3.29 -10.93 -2.13
C THR A 61 3.27 -11.80 -3.37
N CYS A 62 3.29 -13.11 -3.21
CA CYS A 62 2.77 -14.04 -4.21
C CYS A 62 1.58 -14.80 -3.60
N LYS A 63 0.44 -14.84 -4.30
CA LYS A 63 -0.77 -15.53 -3.81
C LYS A 63 -1.34 -16.45 -4.86
N LYS A 64 -1.78 -17.61 -4.41
CA LYS A 64 -2.54 -18.58 -5.20
C LYS A 64 -3.98 -18.07 -5.31
N GLU A 65 -4.44 -17.78 -6.53
CA GLU A 65 -5.72 -17.14 -6.81
C GLU A 65 -6.38 -17.76 -8.04
N GLN A 66 -7.72 -17.77 -8.08
CA GLN A 66 -8.50 -18.18 -9.24
C GLN A 66 -8.80 -16.95 -10.10
N HIS A 67 -8.49 -17.03 -11.39
CA HIS A 67 -8.73 -15.97 -12.37
C HIS A 67 -9.18 -16.56 -13.70
N GLU A 68 -9.84 -15.76 -14.53
CA GLU A 68 -10.20 -16.17 -15.88
C GLU A 68 -9.04 -15.87 -16.85
N VAL A 69 -8.64 -16.86 -17.65
CA VAL A 69 -7.63 -16.76 -18.71
C VAL A 69 -8.18 -17.45 -19.94
N ASP A 70 -8.27 -16.75 -21.06
CA ASP A 70 -8.86 -17.25 -22.31
C ASP A 70 -10.31 -17.79 -22.11
N ASN A 71 -11.12 -17.08 -21.32
CA ASN A 71 -12.48 -17.45 -20.93
C ASN A 71 -12.57 -18.78 -20.15
N GLN A 72 -11.48 -19.21 -19.52
CA GLN A 72 -11.43 -20.42 -18.71
C GLN A 72 -10.93 -20.11 -17.29
N PRO A 73 -11.55 -20.67 -16.24
CA PRO A 73 -11.04 -20.51 -14.88
C PRO A 73 -9.68 -21.19 -14.76
N ARG A 74 -8.69 -20.46 -14.28
CA ARG A 74 -7.34 -20.96 -14.02
C ARG A 74 -6.87 -20.55 -12.63
N GLU A 75 -6.15 -21.48 -12.03
CA GLU A 75 -5.47 -21.27 -10.77
C GLU A 75 -4.06 -20.75 -11.03
N LEU A 76 -3.77 -19.54 -10.56
CA LEU A 76 -2.53 -18.83 -10.83
C LEU A 76 -1.83 -18.45 -9.53
N TYR A 77 -0.52 -18.30 -9.60
CA TYR A 77 0.27 -17.66 -8.56
C TYR A 77 0.57 -16.22 -8.96
N ILE A 78 -0.18 -15.28 -8.39
CA ILE A 78 -0.10 -13.87 -8.72
C ILE A 78 0.99 -13.20 -7.90
N HIS A 79 2.09 -12.85 -8.58
CA HIS A 79 3.18 -12.08 -8.01
C HIS A 79 2.84 -10.58 -8.07
N ARG A 80 2.75 -9.95 -6.90
CA ARG A 80 2.61 -8.50 -6.76
C ARG A 80 3.85 -7.94 -6.09
N LYS A 81 4.54 -7.02 -6.76
CA LYS A 81 5.67 -6.26 -6.23
C LYS A 81 5.40 -4.78 -6.46
N GLY A 82 5.11 -4.03 -5.40
CA GLY A 82 4.66 -2.65 -5.51
C GLY A 82 3.23 -2.51 -6.07
N ALA A 83 2.41 -3.56 -5.94
CA ALA A 83 1.03 -3.60 -6.41
C ALA A 83 0.14 -4.23 -5.33
N THR A 84 -1.09 -3.75 -5.19
CA THR A 84 -2.07 -4.29 -4.24
C THR A 84 -3.08 -5.16 -4.96
N ARG A 85 -3.72 -6.05 -4.22
CA ARG A 85 -4.93 -6.74 -4.68
C ARG A 85 -6.11 -5.77 -4.66
N ALA A 86 -7.05 -5.92 -5.58
CA ALA A 86 -8.22 -5.07 -5.77
C ALA A 86 -9.43 -5.94 -6.17
N PHE A 87 -9.84 -6.85 -5.28
CA PHE A 87 -10.95 -7.77 -5.57
C PHE A 87 -12.26 -7.01 -5.88
N PRO A 88 -13.06 -7.54 -6.83
CA PRO A 88 -14.30 -6.92 -7.27
C PRO A 88 -15.41 -7.05 -6.21
N PRO A 89 -16.50 -6.27 -6.32
CA PRO A 89 -17.73 -6.53 -5.58
C PRO A 89 -18.21 -7.98 -5.78
N GLY A 90 -18.76 -8.58 -4.73
CA GLY A 90 -19.26 -9.96 -4.71
C GLY A 90 -18.18 -11.04 -4.57
N HIS A 91 -16.90 -10.67 -4.50
CA HIS A 91 -15.84 -11.66 -4.37
C HIS A 91 -15.90 -12.35 -3.00
N PRO A 92 -15.93 -13.70 -2.92
CA PRO A 92 -16.21 -14.43 -1.68
C PRO A 92 -15.16 -14.25 -0.58
N ALA A 93 -13.94 -13.88 -0.94
CA ALA A 93 -12.87 -13.58 0.03
C ALA A 93 -12.96 -12.18 0.67
N LEU A 94 -13.96 -11.37 0.32
CA LEU A 94 -14.17 -10.06 0.94
C LEU A 94 -14.97 -10.17 2.24
N PRO A 95 -14.65 -9.36 3.27
CA PRO A 95 -15.54 -9.16 4.41
C PRO A 95 -16.93 -8.68 3.96
N GLU A 96 -17.97 -9.06 4.70
CA GLU A 96 -19.37 -8.79 4.37
C GLU A 96 -19.63 -7.30 4.08
N CYS A 97 -19.10 -6.40 4.93
CA CYS A 97 -19.26 -4.95 4.76
C CYS A 97 -18.67 -4.39 3.46
N TYR A 98 -17.78 -5.13 2.79
CA TYR A 98 -17.16 -4.75 1.52
C TYR A 98 -17.65 -5.56 0.33
N GLN A 99 -18.53 -6.55 0.53
CA GLN A 99 -19.05 -7.39 -0.56
C GLN A 99 -19.72 -6.54 -1.64
N ALA A 100 -20.56 -5.57 -1.27
CA ALA A 100 -21.29 -4.77 -2.24
C ALA A 100 -20.42 -3.73 -2.99
N VAL A 101 -19.27 -3.35 -2.43
CA VAL A 101 -18.46 -2.24 -2.92
C VAL A 101 -17.07 -2.66 -3.43
N GLY A 102 -16.67 -3.90 -3.23
CA GLY A 102 -15.35 -4.39 -3.61
C GLY A 102 -14.27 -4.04 -2.58
N GLN A 103 -13.07 -4.56 -2.80
CA GLN A 103 -11.98 -4.46 -1.84
C GLN A 103 -11.50 -3.01 -1.68
N PRO A 104 -11.31 -2.51 -0.44
CA PRO A 104 -10.52 -1.31 -0.21
C PRO A 104 -9.09 -1.45 -0.79
N VAL A 105 -8.65 -0.40 -1.47
CA VAL A 105 -7.33 -0.27 -2.10
C VAL A 105 -6.71 1.04 -1.63
N PHE A 106 -5.49 1.00 -1.12
CA PHE A 106 -4.78 2.20 -0.66
C PHE A 106 -3.64 2.56 -1.61
N ILE A 107 -3.61 3.81 -2.06
CA ILE A 107 -2.48 4.41 -2.78
C ILE A 107 -1.82 5.42 -1.84
N GLY A 108 -0.69 5.00 -1.26
CA GLY A 108 0.11 5.86 -0.39
C GLY A 108 0.86 6.94 -1.19
N GLY A 109 0.78 8.18 -0.71
CA GLY A 109 1.63 9.27 -1.20
C GLY A 109 3.00 9.28 -0.51
N SER A 110 3.42 10.48 -0.13
CA SER A 110 4.64 10.77 0.63
C SER A 110 4.27 11.42 1.97
N MET A 111 5.26 11.69 2.83
CA MET A 111 5.00 12.36 4.12
C MET A 111 4.40 13.77 4.01
N GLY A 112 4.48 14.40 2.83
CA GLY A 112 3.94 15.73 2.58
C GLY A 112 2.83 15.79 1.53
N THR A 113 2.39 14.64 1.01
CA THR A 113 1.28 14.56 0.05
C THR A 113 0.16 13.70 0.63
N GLY A 114 -1.03 13.76 0.03
CA GLY A 114 -2.15 12.93 0.45
C GLY A 114 -1.99 11.45 0.08
N SER A 115 -2.94 10.67 0.53
CA SER A 115 -3.13 9.27 0.10
C SER A 115 -4.54 9.11 -0.45
N TYR A 116 -4.75 8.11 -1.30
CA TYR A 116 -6.08 7.79 -1.81
C TYR A 116 -6.58 6.46 -1.28
N LEU A 117 -7.87 6.45 -0.94
CA LEU A 117 -8.68 5.25 -0.82
C LEU A 117 -9.42 5.04 -2.14
N LEU A 118 -9.27 3.85 -2.68
CA LEU A 118 -9.94 3.34 -3.87
C LEU A 118 -10.71 2.06 -3.51
N ALA A 119 -11.54 1.58 -4.43
CA ALA A 119 -12.22 0.30 -4.31
C ALA A 119 -12.06 -0.55 -5.58
N GLY A 120 -11.90 -1.86 -5.42
CA GLY A 120 -11.80 -2.79 -6.55
C GLY A 120 -13.02 -2.69 -7.47
N ASN A 121 -12.77 -2.62 -8.77
CA ASN A 121 -13.81 -2.52 -9.79
C ASN A 121 -14.41 -3.90 -10.11
N PRO A 122 -15.59 -3.97 -10.77
CA PRO A 122 -16.13 -5.23 -11.28
C PRO A 122 -15.09 -6.00 -12.12
N SER A 123 -15.12 -7.33 -12.06
CA SER A 123 -14.11 -8.20 -12.71
C SER A 123 -13.91 -7.87 -14.19
N ALA A 124 -15.00 -7.56 -14.90
CA ALA A 124 -14.98 -7.23 -16.32
C ALA A 124 -14.16 -5.97 -16.68
N GLN A 125 -13.90 -5.09 -15.70
CA GLN A 125 -13.13 -3.85 -15.91
C GLN A 125 -11.65 -4.03 -15.55
N ASN A 126 -11.31 -4.85 -14.56
CA ASN A 126 -9.94 -5.04 -14.11
C ASN A 126 -9.28 -6.22 -14.83
N GLN A 127 -8.50 -5.92 -15.87
CA GLN A 127 -7.74 -6.91 -16.65
C GLN A 127 -6.36 -7.25 -16.05
N ALA A 128 -6.09 -6.81 -14.81
CA ALA A 128 -4.80 -6.97 -14.14
C ALA A 128 -4.84 -8.01 -13.01
N PHE A 129 -5.59 -9.09 -13.20
CA PHE A 129 -5.78 -10.15 -12.19
C PHE A 129 -6.19 -9.58 -10.82
N ALA A 130 -7.22 -8.72 -10.84
CA ALA A 130 -7.70 -7.99 -9.67
C ALA A 130 -6.56 -7.31 -8.90
N SER A 131 -5.73 -6.53 -9.60
CA SER A 131 -4.61 -5.79 -9.01
C SER A 131 -4.73 -4.29 -9.29
N ALA A 132 -4.09 -3.48 -8.44
CA ALA A 132 -4.03 -2.03 -8.55
C ALA A 132 -2.69 -1.48 -8.03
N SER A 133 -2.44 -0.18 -8.25
CA SER A 133 -1.28 0.52 -7.71
C SER A 133 -1.27 0.51 -6.17
N HIS A 134 -0.07 0.56 -5.57
CA HIS A 134 0.06 0.64 -4.09
C HIS A 134 0.37 2.05 -3.55
N GLY A 135 0.77 2.97 -4.41
CA GLY A 135 1.41 4.21 -3.98
C GLY A 135 2.18 4.90 -5.10
N ALA A 136 2.60 6.14 -4.85
CA ALA A 136 3.16 7.04 -5.86
C ALA A 136 4.43 6.47 -6.54
N GLY A 137 5.23 5.71 -5.81
CA GLY A 137 6.51 5.23 -6.29
C GLY A 137 7.57 6.34 -6.38
N ARG A 138 8.84 5.95 -6.27
CA ARG A 138 9.94 6.92 -6.26
C ARG A 138 10.25 7.38 -7.69
N SER A 139 10.53 8.67 -7.84
CA SER A 139 11.06 9.28 -9.06
C SER A 139 12.59 9.41 -9.03
N MET A 140 13.19 9.27 -7.84
CA MET A 140 14.65 9.31 -7.67
C MET A 140 15.15 8.43 -6.52
N SER A 141 16.44 8.11 -6.56
CA SER A 141 17.11 7.33 -5.50
C SER A 141 17.14 8.08 -4.16
N ARG A 142 17.30 7.33 -3.06
CA ARG A 142 17.46 7.92 -1.72
C ARG A 142 18.70 8.82 -1.63
N HIS A 143 19.80 8.40 -2.26
CA HIS A 143 21.04 9.19 -2.28
C HIS A 143 20.88 10.52 -2.99
N GLN A 144 20.20 10.54 -4.14
CA GLN A 144 19.88 11.79 -4.85
C GLN A 144 18.98 12.69 -4.01
N ALA A 145 17.97 12.13 -3.36
CA ALA A 145 17.08 12.88 -2.48
C ALA A 145 17.83 13.49 -1.29
N PHE A 146 18.66 12.71 -0.61
CA PHE A 146 19.48 13.18 0.50
C PHE A 146 20.42 14.33 0.13
N LYS A 147 21.00 14.29 -1.08
CA LYS A 147 21.85 15.40 -1.58
C LYS A 147 21.06 16.67 -1.87
N ARG A 148 19.77 16.54 -2.22
CA ARG A 148 18.92 17.65 -2.67
C ARG A 148 18.18 18.34 -1.53
N TRP A 149 17.76 17.61 -0.50
CA TRP A 149 16.96 18.15 0.59
C TRP A 149 17.68 18.12 1.93
N ARG A 150 17.47 19.17 2.73
CA ARG A 150 17.86 19.20 4.14
C ARG A 150 16.65 18.86 5.00
N GLY A 151 16.79 17.83 5.83
CA GLY A 151 15.67 17.31 6.62
C GLY A 151 15.02 18.36 7.52
N ARG A 152 15.81 19.24 8.15
CA ARG A 152 15.26 20.29 9.04
C ARG A 152 14.41 21.30 8.29
N GLU A 153 14.94 21.85 7.20
CA GLU A 153 14.22 22.80 6.34
C GLU A 153 12.91 22.21 5.83
N LEU A 154 12.92 20.92 5.46
CA LEU A 154 11.73 20.22 5.00
C LEU A 154 10.68 20.04 6.10
N ILE A 155 11.08 19.77 7.34
CA ILE A 155 10.16 19.75 8.49
C ILE A 155 9.51 21.13 8.67
N ASP A 156 10.31 22.20 8.62
CA ASP A 156 9.82 23.56 8.82
C ASP A 156 8.92 24.02 7.65
N GLU A 157 9.16 23.54 6.42
CA GLU A 157 8.27 23.72 5.28
C GLU A 157 6.93 22.99 5.45
N LEU A 158 6.96 21.72 5.85
CA LEU A 158 5.76 20.92 6.06
C LEU A 158 4.91 21.44 7.22
N ALA A 159 5.56 21.91 8.30
CA ALA A 159 4.88 22.54 9.42
C ALA A 159 4.12 23.81 9.00
N ARG A 160 4.67 24.63 8.10
CA ARG A 160 3.98 25.80 7.52
C ARG A 160 2.75 25.41 6.69
N LYS A 161 2.68 24.17 6.20
CA LYS A 161 1.51 23.60 5.51
C LYS A 161 0.55 22.86 6.46
N GLY A 162 0.78 22.93 7.77
CA GLY A 162 -0.02 22.26 8.78
C GLY A 162 0.26 20.76 8.94
N ILE A 163 1.41 20.28 8.44
CA ILE A 163 1.80 18.87 8.50
C ILE A 163 2.92 18.70 9.53
N TYR A 164 2.63 18.02 10.63
CA TYR A 164 3.59 17.81 11.72
C TYR A 164 4.41 16.55 11.52
N ILE A 165 5.74 16.71 11.47
CA ILE A 165 6.65 15.57 11.33
C ILE A 165 7.28 15.22 12.68
N ARG A 166 7.23 13.93 13.02
CA ARG A 166 8.04 13.32 14.08
C ARG A 166 8.91 12.25 13.46
N THR A 167 10.21 12.33 13.70
CA THR A 167 11.20 11.46 13.07
C THR A 167 12.28 11.06 14.07
N ALA A 168 12.83 9.86 13.93
CA ALA A 168 14.04 9.46 14.63
C ALA A 168 15.29 10.16 14.05
N THR A 169 15.32 10.41 12.73
CA THR A 169 16.49 11.01 12.06
C THR A 169 16.10 12.07 11.03
N LEU A 170 16.92 13.14 10.92
CA LEU A 170 16.76 14.15 9.87
C LEU A 170 17.13 13.61 8.48
N ARG A 171 18.01 12.60 8.44
CA ARG A 171 18.41 11.95 7.18
C ARG A 171 17.22 11.22 6.54
N GLY A 172 16.47 10.43 7.31
CA GLY A 172 15.29 9.72 6.79
C GLY A 172 14.24 10.67 6.23
N VAL A 173 14.09 11.86 6.81
CA VAL A 173 13.22 12.92 6.26
C VAL A 173 13.71 13.39 4.89
N ALA A 174 15.00 13.65 4.72
CA ALA A 174 15.55 14.08 3.43
C ALA A 174 15.41 13.00 2.33
N GLU A 175 15.66 11.72 2.67
CA GLU A 175 15.55 10.60 1.72
C GLU A 175 14.11 10.35 1.24
N GLU A 176 13.13 10.76 2.05
CA GLU A 176 11.69 10.54 1.86
C GLU A 176 10.94 11.83 1.48
N ALA A 177 11.67 12.86 1.02
CA ALA A 177 11.11 14.14 0.66
C ALA A 177 9.96 14.00 -0.36
N PRO A 178 8.89 14.83 -0.29
CA PRO A 178 7.76 14.72 -1.22
C PRO A 178 8.18 14.77 -2.69
N GLY A 179 9.15 15.63 -3.02
CA GLY A 179 9.70 15.74 -4.38
C GLY A 179 10.52 14.53 -4.85
N ALA A 180 10.78 13.52 -4.00
CA ALA A 180 11.43 12.28 -4.37
C ALA A 180 10.46 11.21 -4.90
N TYR A 181 9.15 11.49 -4.83
CA TYR A 181 8.07 10.62 -5.27
C TYR A 181 7.43 11.16 -6.55
N LYS A 182 6.71 10.29 -7.27
CA LYS A 182 5.80 10.75 -8.33
C LYS A 182 4.58 11.44 -7.70
N ASP A 183 3.80 12.10 -8.54
CA ASP A 183 2.53 12.66 -8.11
C ASP A 183 1.52 11.53 -7.80
N VAL A 184 1.03 11.52 -6.56
CA VAL A 184 0.05 10.53 -6.11
C VAL A 184 -1.32 10.73 -6.77
N ASP A 185 -1.66 11.97 -7.13
CA ASP A 185 -2.93 12.30 -7.81
C ASP A 185 -2.95 11.66 -9.20
N LEU A 186 -1.84 11.80 -9.95
CA LEU A 186 -1.69 11.16 -11.27
C LEU A 186 -1.69 9.64 -11.18
N VAL A 187 -1.09 9.05 -10.14
CA VAL A 187 -1.10 7.59 -9.95
C VAL A 187 -2.51 7.09 -9.61
N ALA A 188 -3.25 7.82 -8.77
CA ALA A 188 -4.64 7.48 -8.46
C ALA A 188 -5.55 7.64 -9.68
N GLU A 189 -5.41 8.72 -10.44
CA GLU A 189 -6.15 8.96 -11.68
C GLU A 189 -5.87 7.88 -12.72
N ALA A 190 -4.59 7.54 -12.97
CA ALA A 190 -4.25 6.49 -13.91
C ALA A 190 -4.78 5.10 -13.48
N THR A 191 -4.82 4.84 -12.18
CA THR A 191 -5.39 3.59 -11.63
C THR A 191 -6.90 3.51 -11.87
N ASP A 192 -7.59 4.65 -11.72
CA ASP A 192 -9.04 4.80 -11.94
C ASP A 192 -9.39 4.69 -13.43
N LEU A 193 -8.79 5.54 -14.27
CA LEU A 193 -9.00 5.55 -15.72
C LEU A 193 -8.58 4.23 -16.38
N GLY A 194 -7.59 3.54 -15.82
CA GLY A 194 -7.16 2.21 -16.27
C GLY A 194 -8.11 1.07 -15.86
N GLY A 195 -9.22 1.37 -15.17
CA GLY A 195 -10.21 0.37 -14.74
C GLY A 195 -9.73 -0.55 -13.61
N LEU A 196 -8.57 -0.27 -13.00
CA LEU A 196 -7.96 -1.17 -12.00
C LEU A 196 -8.65 -1.07 -10.63
N ALA A 197 -8.94 0.15 -10.18
CA ALA A 197 -9.72 0.42 -8.99
C ALA A 197 -10.29 1.84 -9.07
N ARG A 198 -11.51 2.08 -8.59
CA ARG A 198 -12.15 3.41 -8.65
C ARG A 198 -11.86 4.25 -7.41
N ARG A 199 -11.73 5.57 -7.57
CA ARG A 199 -11.51 6.50 -6.45
C ARG A 199 -12.71 6.55 -5.50
N VAL A 200 -12.43 6.63 -4.21
CA VAL A 200 -13.43 6.73 -3.13
C VAL A 200 -13.19 7.98 -2.29
N ALA A 201 -11.97 8.16 -1.78
CA ALA A 201 -11.65 9.31 -0.94
C ALA A 201 -10.18 9.72 -1.05
N PHE A 202 -9.93 11.00 -0.79
CA PHE A 202 -8.59 11.55 -0.61
C PHE A 202 -8.36 11.86 0.87
N LEU A 203 -7.19 11.49 1.38
CA LEU A 203 -6.78 11.71 2.77
C LEU A 203 -5.59 12.67 2.78
N ARG A 204 -5.80 13.86 3.37
CA ARG A 204 -4.74 14.86 3.58
C ARG A 204 -4.00 14.56 4.89
N PRO A 205 -2.65 14.50 4.91
CA PRO A 205 -1.91 14.25 6.14
C PRO A 205 -2.00 15.47 7.08
N LEU A 206 -2.18 15.20 8.37
CA LEU A 206 -2.02 16.19 9.45
C LEU A 206 -0.71 15.97 10.21
N ALA A 207 -0.29 14.72 10.33
CA ALA A 207 0.96 14.35 10.96
C ALA A 207 1.58 13.14 10.26
N CYS A 208 2.90 13.01 10.34
CA CYS A 208 3.64 11.83 9.91
C CYS A 208 4.68 11.47 10.97
N VAL A 209 4.55 10.26 11.52
CA VAL A 209 5.53 9.65 12.42
C VAL A 209 6.39 8.71 11.57
N LYS A 210 7.69 9.00 11.50
CA LYS A 210 8.64 8.28 10.66
C LYS A 210 9.73 7.63 11.52
N GLY A 211 9.97 6.34 11.29
CA GLY A 211 11.13 5.61 11.81
C GLY A 211 12.43 5.98 11.11
#